data_AF-S4P360-F1
#
_entry.id   AF-S4P360-F1
#
_cell.length_a   1.000
_cell.length_b   1.000
_cell.length_c   1.000
_cell.angle_alpha   90.00
_cell.angle_beta   90.00
_cell.angle_gamma   90.00
#
_symmetry.space_group_name_H-M   'P 1'
#
loop_
_entity.id
_entity.type
_entity.pdbx_description
1 polymer ?
#
loop_
_entity_poly.entity_id
_entity_poly.type
_entity_poly.pdbx_seq_one_letter_code
_entity_poly.pdbx_strand_id
1 'polypeptide(L)'
;MQRAPLVYQLLEIMERILSIASSESLESFLQFSLTFGGPEHVQALLNSTECPGVRNNSVALGHLTRVLAALVYGNDLKMAMLVDHFKPVLDFDRLDSEQWTEEEFRMELFCVLCANIERNSIGGTLKDYLISLGVVRDALDYIVKHAPCVKPTLVCTDSDELKEFISRPALKYILRFLTGLAAEHEPTQMLVCEKAIP
;
A
#
# COMPACT_ATOMS: atom_id res chain seq x y z
N MET A 1 -5.27 -7.31 32.07
CA MET A 1 -5.30 -7.54 30.61
C MET A 1 -6.65 -7.08 30.01
N GLN A 2 -7.01 -5.79 30.12
CA GLN A 2 -8.29 -5.24 29.62
C GLN A 2 -8.13 -4.09 28.61
N ARG A 3 -6.90 -3.75 28.19
CA ARG A 3 -6.63 -2.58 27.33
C ARG A 3 -6.81 -2.82 25.83
N ALA A 4 -6.59 -4.05 25.36
CA ALA A 4 -6.68 -4.37 23.92
C ALA A 4 -8.10 -4.16 23.31
N PRO A 5 -9.21 -4.54 23.98
CA PRO A 5 -10.55 -4.34 23.41
C PRO A 5 -10.90 -2.87 23.19
N LEU A 6 -10.51 -2.01 24.14
CA LEU A 6 -10.77 -0.57 24.05
C LEU A 6 -10.02 0.06 22.88
N VAL A 7 -8.77 -0.31 22.65
CA VAL A 7 -7.97 0.22 21.53
C VAL A 7 -8.60 -0.16 20.19
N TYR A 8 -9.10 -1.38 20.04
CA TYR A 8 -9.75 -1.81 18.80
C TYR A 8 -11.07 -1.07 18.54
N GLN A 9 -11.89 -0.88 19.58
CA GLN A 9 -13.11 -0.08 19.48
C GLN A 9 -12.81 1.38 19.11
N LEU A 10 -11.74 1.95 19.66
CA LEU A 10 -11.29 3.30 19.30
C LEU A 10 -10.85 3.36 17.84
N LEU A 11 -10.09 2.39 17.35
CA LEU A 11 -9.68 2.33 15.94
C LEU A 11 -10.87 2.19 14.99
N GLU A 12 -11.86 1.37 15.34
CA GLU A 12 -13.09 1.22 14.55
C GLU A 12 -13.88 2.54 14.48
N ILE A 13 -14.03 3.24 15.61
CA ILE A 13 -14.70 4.55 15.66
C ILE A 13 -13.92 5.57 14.82
N MET A 14 -12.60 5.62 14.97
CA MET A 14 -11.73 6.52 14.22
C MET A 14 -11.82 6.25 12.71
N GLU A 15 -11.74 4.99 12.29
CA GLU A 15 -11.96 4.60 10.89
C GLU A 15 -13.30 5.09 10.41
N ARG A 16 -14.37 4.86 11.18
CA ARG A 16 -15.72 5.24 10.73
C ARG A 16 -15.85 6.75 10.52
N ILE A 17 -15.31 7.55 11.45
CA ILE A 17 -15.32 9.01 11.35
C ILE A 17 -14.49 9.47 10.15
N LEU A 18 -13.30 8.92 9.97
CA LEU A 18 -12.39 9.28 8.88
C LEU A 18 -12.95 8.88 7.50
N SER A 19 -13.60 7.72 7.41
CA SER A 19 -14.27 7.28 6.17
C SER A 19 -15.40 8.23 5.79
N ILE A 20 -16.23 8.68 6.75
CA ILE A 20 -17.26 9.70 6.50
C ILE A 20 -16.61 11.02 6.06
N ALA A 21 -15.59 11.48 6.78
CA ALA A 21 -14.89 12.71 6.41
C ALA A 21 -14.27 12.63 5.00
N SER A 22 -13.74 11.47 4.62
CA SER A 22 -13.14 11.23 3.31
C SER A 22 -14.16 11.13 2.18
N SER A 23 -15.46 11.08 2.49
CA SER A 23 -16.54 11.12 1.49
C SER A 23 -16.99 12.54 1.12
N GLU A 24 -16.51 13.55 1.86
CA GLU A 24 -16.74 14.96 1.58
C GLU A 24 -15.85 15.48 0.43
N SER A 25 -15.95 16.76 0.11
CA SER A 25 -15.03 17.38 -0.86
C SER A 25 -13.59 17.38 -0.35
N LEU A 26 -12.63 17.34 -1.28
CA LEU A 26 -11.20 17.43 -0.96
C LEU A 26 -10.89 18.66 -0.12
N GLU A 27 -11.45 19.82 -0.45
CA GLU A 27 -11.26 21.07 0.31
C GLU A 27 -11.72 20.93 1.77
N SER A 28 -12.93 20.41 1.99
CA SER A 28 -13.48 20.19 3.33
C SER A 28 -12.63 19.21 4.14
N PHE A 29 -12.18 18.11 3.51
CA PHE A 29 -11.31 17.14 4.15
C PHE A 29 -9.96 17.74 4.52
N LEU A 30 -9.34 18.52 3.63
CA LEU A 30 -8.07 19.17 3.91
C LEU A 30 -8.18 20.13 5.09
N GLN A 31 -9.25 20.92 5.18
CA GLN A 31 -9.51 21.78 6.35
C GLN A 31 -9.67 20.95 7.64
N PHE A 32 -10.41 19.85 7.59
CA PHE A 32 -10.53 18.94 8.72
C PHE A 32 -9.18 18.31 9.10
N SER A 33 -8.35 17.94 8.13
CA SER A 33 -7.05 17.31 8.35
C SER A 33 -6.05 18.21 9.08
N LEU A 34 -6.24 19.54 9.06
CA LEU A 34 -5.45 20.48 9.86
C LEU A 34 -5.64 20.27 11.37
N THR A 35 -6.75 19.66 11.77
CA THR A 35 -7.00 19.29 13.17
C THR A 35 -6.32 17.99 13.57
N PHE A 36 -5.81 17.22 12.60
CA PHE A 36 -5.04 16.03 12.90
C PHE A 36 -3.75 16.44 13.59
N GLY A 37 -3.35 15.67 14.62
CA GLY A 37 -2.08 15.88 15.30
C GLY A 37 -0.87 15.82 14.35
N GLY A 38 0.31 16.12 14.86
CA GLY A 38 1.53 16.15 14.06
C GLY A 38 1.98 14.77 13.56
N PRO A 39 3.05 14.73 12.75
CA PRO A 39 3.58 13.51 12.15
C PRO A 39 3.99 12.45 13.20
N GLU A 40 4.29 12.85 14.44
CA GLU A 40 4.56 11.94 15.55
C GLU A 40 3.41 10.95 15.82
N HIS A 41 2.16 11.31 15.52
CA HIS A 41 1.02 10.42 15.64
C HIS A 41 1.03 9.33 14.57
N VAL A 42 1.44 9.66 13.34
CA VAL A 42 1.62 8.69 12.25
C VAL A 42 2.72 7.70 12.63
N GLN A 43 3.86 8.19 13.14
CA GLN A 43 4.94 7.34 13.62
C GLN A 43 4.50 6.42 14.76
N ALA A 44 3.73 6.93 15.72
CA ALA A 44 3.23 6.13 16.84
C ALA A 44 2.29 5.01 16.39
N LEU A 45 1.42 5.30 15.42
CA LEU A 45 0.52 4.30 14.83
C LEU A 45 1.27 3.28 13.98
N LEU A 46 2.31 3.69 13.23
CA LEU A 46 3.20 2.76 12.52
C LEU A 46 3.89 1.80 13.49
N ASN A 47 4.48 2.31 14.57
CA ASN A 47 5.09 1.47 15.61
C ASN A 47 4.07 0.51 16.26
N SER A 48 2.79 0.90 16.30
CA SER A 48 1.72 0.05 16.83
C SER A 48 1.40 -1.15 15.92
N THR A 49 1.74 -1.10 14.63
CA THR A 49 1.58 -2.25 13.71
C THR A 49 2.52 -3.39 14.08
N GLU A 50 3.66 -3.10 14.72
CA GLU A 50 4.66 -4.08 15.14
C GLU A 50 4.30 -4.76 16.47
N CYS A 51 3.32 -4.22 17.21
CA CYS A 51 2.86 -4.84 18.45
C CYS A 51 2.20 -6.20 18.17
N PRO A 52 2.62 -7.30 18.83
CA PRO A 52 2.12 -8.65 18.55
C PRO A 52 0.59 -8.79 18.60
N GLY A 53 -0.07 -8.03 19.48
CA GLY A 53 -1.53 -8.03 19.59
C GLY A 53 -2.25 -7.47 18.36
N VAL A 54 -1.64 -6.49 17.68
CA VAL A 54 -2.15 -5.88 16.45
C VAL A 54 -1.70 -6.68 15.23
N ARG A 55 -0.40 -7.00 15.15
CA ARG A 55 0.20 -7.79 14.06
C ARG A 55 -0.53 -9.11 13.81
N ASN A 56 -0.91 -9.81 14.88
CA ASN A 56 -1.58 -11.11 14.77
C ASN A 56 -3.12 -11.02 14.68
N ASN A 57 -3.69 -9.81 14.63
CA ASN A 57 -5.12 -9.59 14.52
C ASN A 57 -5.43 -8.81 13.23
N SER A 58 -5.82 -9.54 12.18
CA SER A 58 -6.09 -8.97 10.85
C SER A 58 -7.18 -7.89 10.86
N VAL A 59 -8.17 -7.99 11.75
CA VAL A 59 -9.24 -6.98 11.90
C VAL A 59 -8.66 -5.69 12.47
N ALA A 60 -7.91 -5.79 13.57
CA ALA A 60 -7.26 -4.64 14.18
C ALA A 60 -6.24 -3.97 13.24
N LEU A 61 -5.45 -4.77 12.54
CA LEU A 61 -4.49 -4.27 11.55
C LEU A 61 -5.19 -3.59 10.37
N GLY A 62 -6.33 -4.12 9.93
CA GLY A 62 -7.19 -3.49 8.92
C GLY A 62 -7.68 -2.11 9.35
N HIS A 63 -8.23 -2.00 10.56
CA HIS A 63 -8.67 -0.70 11.10
C HIS A 63 -7.51 0.28 11.24
N LEU A 64 -6.38 -0.18 11.79
CA LEU A 64 -5.18 0.65 11.96
C LEU A 64 -4.64 1.16 10.63
N THR A 65 -4.58 0.33 9.59
CA THR A 65 -4.07 0.72 8.26
C THR A 65 -4.96 1.73 7.55
N ARG A 66 -6.29 1.63 7.69
CA ARG A 66 -7.24 2.64 7.16
C ARG A 66 -7.10 3.97 7.88
N VAL A 67 -7.00 3.94 9.21
CA VAL A 67 -6.75 5.14 10.01
C VAL A 67 -5.41 5.78 9.61
N LEU A 68 -4.34 4.98 9.48
CA LEU A 68 -3.03 5.43 9.02
C LEU A 68 -3.10 6.11 7.64
N ALA A 69 -3.74 5.49 6.66
CA ALA A 69 -3.89 6.06 5.33
C ALA A 69 -4.65 7.40 5.38
N ALA A 70 -5.78 7.43 6.09
CA ALA A 70 -6.60 8.63 6.20
C ALA A 70 -5.91 9.80 6.90
N LEU A 71 -5.04 9.54 7.87
CA LEU A 71 -4.31 10.59 8.59
C LEU A 71 -3.27 11.31 7.73
N VAL A 72 -2.85 10.73 6.60
CA VAL A 72 -1.82 11.32 5.75
C VAL A 72 -2.34 11.97 4.48
N TYR A 73 -3.58 11.70 4.07
CA TYR A 73 -4.13 12.22 2.81
C TYR A 73 -3.97 13.74 2.70
N GLY A 74 -3.43 14.18 1.56
CA GLY A 74 -3.21 15.58 1.25
C GLY A 74 -2.18 16.32 2.11
N ASN A 75 -1.38 15.60 2.92
CA ASN A 75 -0.32 16.19 3.74
C ASN A 75 1.05 15.62 3.38
N ASP A 76 1.84 16.39 2.64
CA ASP A 76 3.14 15.95 2.10
C ASP A 76 4.10 15.40 3.16
N LEU A 77 4.18 16.06 4.32
CA LEU A 77 5.09 15.64 5.40
C LEU A 77 4.67 14.28 5.97
N LYS A 78 3.37 14.08 6.19
CA LYS A 78 2.84 12.82 6.72
C LYS A 78 2.89 11.70 5.68
N MET A 79 2.61 12.00 4.41
CA MET A 79 2.75 11.04 3.31
C MET A 79 4.21 10.61 3.14
N ALA A 80 5.15 11.55 3.20
CA ALA A 80 6.58 11.24 3.16
C ALA A 80 6.99 10.30 4.29
N MET A 81 6.58 10.60 5.53
CA MET A 81 6.86 9.75 6.69
C MET A 81 6.28 8.33 6.53
N LEU A 82 5.04 8.22 6.03
CA LEU A 82 4.41 6.93 5.78
C LEU A 82 5.20 6.12 4.73
N VAL A 83 5.56 6.73 3.61
CA VAL A 83 6.29 6.03 2.54
C VAL A 83 7.73 5.70 2.95
N ASP A 84 8.40 6.57 3.71
CA ASP A 84 9.74 6.32 4.25
C ASP A 84 9.81 5.04 5.10
N HIS A 85 8.73 4.73 5.83
CA HIS A 85 8.63 3.47 6.58
C HIS A 85 8.73 2.24 5.66
N PHE A 86 8.17 2.30 4.44
CA PHE A 86 8.12 1.18 3.49
C PHE A 86 9.29 1.14 2.50
N LYS A 87 10.06 2.23 2.35
CA LYS A 87 11.21 2.28 1.42
C LYS A 87 12.12 1.04 1.45
N PRO A 88 12.50 0.48 2.61
CA PRO A 88 13.39 -0.69 2.65
C PRO A 88 12.84 -1.93 1.93
N VAL A 89 11.52 -2.04 1.76
CA VAL A 89 10.84 -3.20 1.16
C VAL A 89 10.35 -2.95 -0.27
N LEU A 90 10.62 -1.76 -0.82
CA LEU A 90 10.32 -1.40 -2.20
C LEU A 90 11.50 -1.67 -3.15
N ASP A 91 12.58 -2.29 -2.65
CA ASP A 91 13.63 -2.89 -3.48
C ASP A 91 13.25 -4.34 -3.83
N PHE A 92 12.59 -4.49 -4.97
CA PHE A 92 12.00 -5.77 -5.40
C PHE A 92 13.04 -6.80 -5.80
N ASP A 93 14.16 -6.39 -6.40
CA ASP A 93 15.24 -7.30 -6.76
C ASP A 93 15.91 -7.86 -5.49
N ARG A 94 16.07 -7.03 -4.44
CA ARG A 94 16.60 -7.48 -3.15
C ARG A 94 15.69 -8.51 -2.48
N LEU A 95 14.37 -8.31 -2.55
CA LEU A 95 13.35 -9.21 -2.00
C LEU A 95 13.38 -10.62 -2.62
N ASP A 96 13.76 -10.74 -3.90
CA ASP A 96 13.95 -12.05 -4.54
C ASP A 96 15.25 -12.75 -4.13
N SER A 97 16.25 -12.00 -3.68
CA SER A 97 17.64 -12.50 -3.48
C SER A 97 17.94 -12.97 -2.06
N GLU A 98 17.15 -12.54 -1.08
CA GLU A 98 17.43 -12.70 0.35
C GLU A 98 16.22 -13.33 1.06
N GLN A 99 16.45 -14.10 2.14
CA GLN A 99 15.36 -14.56 3.02
C GLN A 99 14.98 -13.47 4.00
N TRP A 100 13.75 -12.97 3.89
CA TRP A 100 13.24 -11.85 4.68
C TRP A 100 12.20 -12.38 5.67
N THR A 101 12.28 -12.02 6.96
CA THR A 101 11.22 -12.36 7.93
C THR A 101 10.45 -11.11 8.36
N GLU A 102 11.14 -10.10 8.88
CA GLU A 102 10.51 -8.84 9.28
C GLU A 102 10.13 -7.96 8.08
N GLU A 103 10.95 -7.97 7.03
CA GLU A 103 10.68 -7.22 5.82
C GLU A 103 9.49 -7.81 5.03
N GLU A 104 9.24 -9.13 5.12
CA GLU A 104 8.02 -9.76 4.58
C GLU A 104 6.75 -9.21 5.23
N PHE A 105 6.75 -9.06 6.56
CA PHE A 105 5.61 -8.46 7.26
C PHE A 105 5.39 -7.02 6.84
N ARG A 106 6.47 -6.24 6.72
CA ARG A 106 6.37 -4.85 6.28
C ARG A 106 5.86 -4.72 4.84
N MET A 107 6.27 -5.63 3.94
CA MET A 107 5.74 -5.68 2.58
C MET A 107 4.26 -6.10 2.56
N GLU A 108 3.88 -7.06 3.40
CA GLU A 108 2.48 -7.46 3.57
C GLU A 108 1.63 -6.28 4.07
N LEU A 109 2.14 -5.53 5.05
CA LEU A 109 1.51 -4.33 5.58
C LEU A 109 1.36 -3.26 4.49
N PHE A 110 2.35 -3.10 3.61
CA PHE A 110 2.27 -2.19 2.47
C PHE A 110 1.15 -2.58 1.49
N CYS A 111 1.02 -3.88 1.18
CA CYS A 111 -0.08 -4.37 0.35
C CYS A 111 -1.45 -4.09 0.98
N VAL A 112 -1.59 -4.34 2.29
CA VAL A 112 -2.83 -4.06 3.04
C VAL A 112 -3.14 -2.57 3.04
N LEU A 113 -2.14 -1.71 3.27
CA LEU A 113 -2.27 -0.26 3.20
C LEU A 113 -2.80 0.17 1.83
N CYS A 114 -2.15 -0.25 0.73
CA CYS A 114 -2.55 0.12 -0.63
C CYS A 114 -3.97 -0.32 -0.98
N ALA A 115 -4.40 -1.50 -0.50
CA ALA A 115 -5.75 -2.01 -0.70
C ALA A 115 -6.82 -1.25 0.11
N ASN A 116 -6.40 -0.62 1.22
CA ASN A 116 -7.26 0.12 2.14
C ASN A 116 -7.27 1.64 1.89
N ILE A 117 -6.55 2.13 0.86
CA ILE A 117 -6.66 3.53 0.45
C ILE A 117 -8.08 3.80 -0.06
N GLU A 118 -8.65 4.93 0.35
CA GLU A 118 -9.99 5.35 -0.03
C GLU A 118 -10.11 5.50 -1.55
N ARG A 119 -11.26 5.10 -2.08
CA ARG A 119 -11.52 5.02 -3.53
C ARG A 119 -12.21 6.28 -4.04
N ASN A 120 -11.57 7.41 -3.76
CA ASN A 120 -12.08 8.73 -4.10
C ASN A 120 -10.91 9.69 -4.30
N SER A 121 -11.21 10.97 -4.60
CA SER A 121 -10.19 12.00 -4.83
C SER A 121 -9.29 12.26 -3.61
N ILE A 122 -9.79 12.06 -2.39
CA ILE A 122 -9.03 12.26 -1.16
C ILE A 122 -7.99 11.15 -0.99
N GLY A 123 -8.41 9.89 -1.11
CA GLY A 123 -7.47 8.75 -1.12
C GLY A 123 -6.52 8.78 -2.32
N GLY A 124 -6.99 9.32 -3.45
CA GLY A 124 -6.20 9.60 -4.65
C GLY A 124 -4.93 10.40 -4.37
N THR A 125 -4.95 11.34 -3.43
CA THR A 125 -3.77 12.14 -3.07
C THR A 125 -2.57 11.28 -2.66
N LEU A 126 -2.78 10.21 -1.89
CA LEU A 126 -1.71 9.29 -1.49
C LEU A 126 -1.27 8.40 -2.66
N LYS A 127 -2.19 7.99 -3.53
CA LYS A 127 -1.87 7.21 -4.73
C LYS A 127 -1.03 8.01 -5.71
N ASP A 128 -1.40 9.27 -5.96
CA ASP A 128 -0.64 10.23 -6.75
C ASP A 128 0.75 10.48 -6.16
N TYR A 129 0.84 10.59 -4.84
CA TYR A 129 2.13 10.71 -4.16
C TYR A 129 3.01 9.48 -4.40
N LEU A 130 2.48 8.27 -4.27
CA LEU A 130 3.20 7.02 -4.57
C LEU A 130 3.65 6.94 -6.04
N ILE A 131 2.84 7.42 -6.98
CA ILE A 131 3.24 7.56 -8.38
C ILE A 131 4.41 8.53 -8.52
N SER A 132 4.33 9.70 -7.88
CA SER A 132 5.36 10.75 -7.97
C SER A 132 6.72 10.29 -7.45
N LEU A 133 6.74 9.36 -6.49
CA LEU A 133 7.94 8.75 -5.94
C LEU A 133 8.52 7.61 -6.81
N GLY A 134 7.85 7.22 -7.90
CA GLY A 134 8.32 6.17 -8.80
C GLY A 134 7.88 4.76 -8.41
N VAL A 135 7.20 4.56 -7.27
CA VAL A 135 6.85 3.21 -6.75
C VAL A 135 6.09 2.37 -7.77
N VAL A 136 5.09 2.95 -8.44
CA VAL A 136 4.31 2.26 -9.47
C VAL A 136 5.17 1.93 -10.70
N ARG A 137 6.06 2.84 -11.09
CA ARG A 137 6.94 2.66 -12.26
C ARG A 137 7.95 1.56 -12.00
N ASP A 138 8.60 1.57 -10.85
CA ASP A 138 9.62 0.58 -10.46
C ASP A 138 9.00 -0.84 -10.42
N ALA A 139 7.76 -0.93 -9.96
CA ALA A 139 7.01 -2.19 -9.90
C ALA A 139 6.70 -2.74 -11.30
N LEU A 140 6.29 -1.86 -12.22
CA LEU A 140 6.02 -2.22 -13.61
C LEU A 140 7.32 -2.57 -14.35
N ASP A 141 8.40 -1.82 -14.09
CA ASP A 141 9.72 -2.09 -14.67
C ASP A 141 10.27 -3.43 -14.20
N TYR A 142 10.05 -3.79 -12.92
CA TYR A 142 10.36 -5.13 -12.41
C TYR A 142 9.56 -6.21 -13.16
N ILE A 143 8.25 -6.04 -13.36
CA ILE A 143 7.42 -7.00 -14.10
C ILE A 143 7.98 -7.18 -15.52
N VAL A 144 8.22 -6.08 -16.25
CA VAL A 144 8.70 -6.11 -17.64
C VAL A 144 10.10 -6.74 -17.74
N LYS A 145 10.98 -6.43 -16.79
CA LYS A 145 12.35 -6.97 -16.74
C LYS A 145 12.39 -8.49 -16.59
N HIS A 146 11.48 -9.05 -15.79
CA HIS A 146 11.49 -10.47 -15.42
C HIS A 146 10.44 -11.31 -16.15
N ALA A 147 9.46 -10.70 -16.82
CA ALA A 147 8.46 -11.42 -17.58
C ALA A 147 9.09 -12.19 -18.75
N PRO A 148 8.69 -13.45 -18.98
CA PRO A 148 9.18 -14.23 -20.11
C PRO A 148 8.74 -13.59 -21.43
N CYS A 149 9.61 -13.64 -22.44
CA CYS A 149 9.32 -13.06 -23.74
C CYS A 149 8.32 -13.96 -24.50
N VAL A 150 7.02 -13.63 -24.41
CA VAL A 150 5.98 -14.37 -25.13
C VAL A 150 6.02 -14.00 -26.61
N LYS A 151 6.55 -14.89 -27.45
CA LYS A 151 6.31 -14.79 -28.90
C LYS A 151 4.81 -15.03 -29.15
N PRO A 152 4.10 -14.16 -29.91
CA PRO A 152 2.64 -14.22 -30.09
C PRO A 152 2.08 -15.56 -30.60
N THR A 153 2.94 -16.43 -31.14
CA THR A 153 2.60 -17.70 -31.77
C THR A 153 2.67 -18.92 -30.85
N LEU A 154 3.16 -18.79 -29.61
CA LEU A 154 3.34 -19.93 -28.70
C LEU A 154 2.67 -19.65 -27.35
N VAL A 155 1.59 -20.38 -27.08
CA VAL A 155 0.99 -20.49 -25.74
C VAL A 155 2.00 -21.23 -24.87
N CYS A 156 2.81 -20.48 -24.13
CA CYS A 156 3.88 -21.00 -23.27
C CYS A 156 3.38 -21.17 -21.83
N THR A 157 2.23 -21.84 -21.64
CA THR A 157 1.59 -22.00 -20.32
C THR A 157 2.34 -22.94 -19.37
N ASP A 158 3.44 -23.57 -19.81
CA ASP A 158 4.18 -24.56 -19.04
C ASP A 158 5.70 -24.44 -19.18
N SER A 159 6.22 -23.28 -19.63
CA SER A 159 7.66 -23.06 -19.72
C SER A 159 8.31 -22.90 -18.36
N ASP A 160 9.56 -23.38 -18.24
CA ASP A 160 10.35 -23.20 -17.02
C ASP A 160 10.60 -21.71 -16.73
N GLU A 161 10.70 -20.88 -17.77
CA GLU A 161 10.82 -19.42 -17.67
C GLU A 161 9.59 -18.78 -17.01
N LEU A 162 8.37 -19.22 -17.37
CA LEU A 162 7.14 -18.74 -16.76
C LEU A 162 7.04 -19.21 -15.30
N LYS A 163 7.40 -20.46 -15.02
CA LYS A 163 7.43 -21.02 -13.65
C LYS A 163 8.41 -20.26 -12.77
N GLU A 164 9.59 -19.93 -13.30
CA GLU A 164 10.57 -19.11 -12.60
C GLU A 164 9.99 -17.74 -12.27
N PHE A 165 9.43 -17.04 -13.28
CA PHE A 165 8.84 -15.71 -13.10
C PHE A 165 7.73 -15.70 -12.05
N ILE A 166 6.75 -16.61 -12.13
CA ILE A 166 5.64 -16.66 -11.15
C ILE A 166 6.08 -17.11 -9.76
N SER A 167 7.23 -17.77 -9.63
CA SER A 167 7.79 -18.20 -8.35
C SER A 167 8.54 -17.08 -7.61
N ARG A 168 8.81 -15.95 -8.27
CA ARG A 168 9.54 -14.82 -7.67
C ARG A 168 8.78 -14.21 -6.48
N PRO A 169 9.39 -14.16 -5.28
CA PRO A 169 8.75 -13.63 -4.09
C PRO A 169 8.18 -12.22 -4.24
N ALA A 170 8.85 -11.30 -4.95
CA ALA A 170 8.40 -9.91 -5.06
C ALA A 170 7.13 -9.78 -5.92
N LEU A 171 6.96 -10.63 -6.95
CA LEU A 171 5.87 -10.54 -7.90
C LEU A 171 4.49 -10.59 -7.23
N LYS A 172 4.31 -11.50 -6.25
CA LYS A 172 3.02 -11.63 -5.53
C LYS A 172 2.64 -10.35 -4.80
N TYR A 173 3.62 -9.62 -4.24
CA TYR A 173 3.37 -8.37 -3.53
C TYR A 173 3.12 -7.23 -4.49
N ILE A 174 3.91 -7.16 -5.58
CA ILE A 174 3.74 -6.18 -6.66
C ILE A 174 2.32 -6.21 -7.21
N LEU A 175 1.85 -7.39 -7.63
CA LEU A 175 0.50 -7.52 -8.19
C LEU A 175 -0.58 -7.09 -7.19
N ARG A 176 -0.39 -7.42 -5.90
CA ARG A 176 -1.36 -7.07 -4.85
C ARG A 176 -1.42 -5.58 -4.57
N PHE A 177 -0.28 -4.90 -4.38
CA PHE A 177 -0.33 -3.47 -4.12
C PHE A 177 -0.73 -2.68 -5.37
N LEU A 178 -0.30 -3.08 -6.57
CA LEU A 178 -0.74 -2.45 -7.82
C LEU A 178 -2.26 -2.58 -8.01
N THR A 179 -2.85 -3.72 -7.65
CA THR A 179 -4.31 -3.88 -7.67
C THR A 179 -5.00 -2.90 -6.72
N GLY A 180 -4.47 -2.72 -5.50
CA GLY A 180 -5.00 -1.75 -4.54
C GLY A 180 -4.88 -0.31 -5.03
N LEU A 181 -3.71 0.07 -5.58
CA LEU A 181 -3.48 1.40 -6.13
C LEU A 181 -4.38 1.66 -7.35
N ALA A 182 -4.52 0.71 -8.27
CA ALA A 182 -5.33 0.85 -9.47
C ALA A 182 -6.85 0.88 -9.21
N ALA A 183 -7.32 0.43 -8.05
CA ALA A 183 -8.75 0.45 -7.73
C ALA A 183 -9.31 1.88 -7.72
N GLU A 184 -10.15 2.20 -8.71
CA GLU A 184 -10.79 3.51 -8.87
C GLU A 184 -9.80 4.68 -8.88
N HIS A 185 -8.62 4.48 -9.50
CA HIS A 185 -7.60 5.49 -9.65
C HIS A 185 -7.04 5.51 -11.08
N GLU A 186 -7.60 6.38 -11.91
CA GLU A 186 -7.27 6.49 -13.33
C GLU A 186 -5.77 6.68 -13.61
N PRO A 187 -5.01 7.53 -12.89
CA PRO A 187 -3.58 7.69 -13.14
C PRO A 187 -2.78 6.38 -12.98
N THR A 188 -3.08 5.59 -11.96
CA THR A 188 -2.43 4.27 -11.79
C THR A 188 -2.85 3.31 -12.89
N GLN A 189 -4.13 3.28 -13.26
CA GLN A 189 -4.65 2.41 -14.32
C GLN A 189 -3.97 2.71 -15.66
N MET A 190 -3.80 3.99 -16.00
CA MET A 190 -3.14 4.42 -17.23
C MET A 190 -1.67 3.98 -17.28
N LEU A 191 -0.93 4.10 -16.17
CA LEU A 191 0.45 3.62 -16.08
C LEU A 191 0.56 2.10 -16.26
N VAL A 192 -0.37 1.34 -15.67
CA VAL A 192 -0.44 -0.12 -15.84
C VAL A 192 -0.73 -0.48 -17.30
N CYS A 193 -1.69 0.21 -17.94
CA CYS A 193 -2.03 -0.01 -19.34
C CYS A 193 -0.86 0.29 -20.29
N GLU A 194 -0.11 1.37 -20.06
CA GLU A 194 1.02 1.77 -20.90
C GLU A 194 2.16 0.74 -20.89
N LYS A 195 2.44 0.13 -19.72
CA LYS A 195 3.64 -0.69 -19.53
C LYS A 195 3.40 -2.20 -19.49
N ALA A 196 2.23 -2.66 -19.05
CA ALA A 196 2.00 -4.07 -18.75
C ALA A 196 1.01 -4.77 -19.70
N ILE A 197 0.30 -4.02 -20.55
CA ILE A 197 -0.63 -4.58 -21.54
C ILE A 197 -0.04 -4.36 -22.94
N PRO A 198 0.38 -5.42 -23.67
CA PRO A 198 0.89 -5.32 -25.04
C PRO A 198 -0.11 -4.79 -26.06
#